data_AF-A0A654DJ82-F1
#
_entry.id   AF-A0A654DJ82-F1
#
_cell.length_a   1.000
_cell.length_b   1.000
_cell.length_c   1.000
_cell.angle_alpha   90.00
_cell.angle_beta   90.00
_cell.angle_gamma   90.00
#
_symmetry.space_group_name_H-M   'P 1'
#
loop_
_entity.id
_entity.type
_entity.pdbx_description
1 polymer ?
#
loop_
_entity_poly.entity_id
_entity_poly.type
_entity_poly.pdbx_seq_one_letter_code
_entity_poly.pdbx_strand_id
1 'polypeptide(L)'
;MKRVQITTAEIGLVIKNNMVVRVLKSGNYWLGFGEKLEKYTTTHSFPSDRNIDVLLQLAGFSELVDIVEVGDTEICLVFLNNNFEKTLASGRHVFWKELRERRFQLEDIAEIEVPASLNRQLLEKQSLSYYVRQYKIEPNEKALLFVDGVFVDILKSGTYYWWKNAKTIAISKADMRVLTLEVVGQEILSKDKAQIRINFTLQYQIVDIVKALLNNKDHEKQLYSLMQ
;
A
#
# COMPACT_ATOMS: atom_id res chain seq x y z
N MET A 1 32.96 33.07 26.20
CA MET A 1 31.52 32.68 26.16
C MET A 1 30.86 33.39 25.01
N LYS A 2 29.99 32.72 24.24
CA LYS A 2 29.31 33.30 23.08
C LYS A 2 27.81 33.39 23.37
N ARG A 3 27.20 34.55 23.17
CA ARG A 3 25.74 34.73 23.27
C ARG A 3 25.10 34.28 21.97
N VAL A 4 24.00 33.52 22.08
CA VAL A 4 23.23 33.00 20.95
C VAL A 4 21.74 33.24 21.19
N GLN A 5 21.02 33.45 20.10
CA GLN A 5 19.57 33.64 20.09
C GLN A 5 18.91 32.51 19.28
N ILE A 6 17.86 31.93 19.85
CA ILE A 6 17.00 30.92 19.21
C ILE A 6 15.63 31.57 18.99
N THR A 7 15.14 31.52 17.76
CA THR A 7 13.81 32.06 17.40
C THR A 7 12.70 31.04 17.70
N THR A 8 11.43 31.47 17.62
CA THR A 8 10.26 30.62 17.92
C THR A 8 10.09 29.43 16.96
N ALA A 9 10.63 29.52 15.75
CA ALA A 9 10.62 28.44 14.75
C ALA A 9 11.92 27.63 14.73
N GLU A 10 12.81 27.86 15.69
CA GLU A 10 14.10 27.18 15.78
C GLU A 10 14.21 26.40 17.10
N ILE A 11 14.91 25.28 17.04
CA ILE A 11 15.36 24.52 18.20
C ILE A 11 16.88 24.44 18.14
N GLY A 12 17.53 24.78 19.25
CA GLY A 12 18.99 24.73 19.37
C GLY A 12 19.45 23.45 20.06
N LEU A 13 20.30 22.65 19.43
CA LEU A 13 21.03 21.57 20.09
C LEU A 13 22.44 22.04 20.44
N VAL A 14 22.78 22.00 21.73
CA VAL A 14 24.13 22.33 22.20
C VAL A 14 24.97 21.06 22.24
N ILE A 15 26.11 21.10 21.57
CA ILE A 15 27.02 19.97 21.40
C ILE A 15 28.33 20.27 22.12
N LYS A 16 28.80 19.31 22.92
CA LYS A 16 30.11 19.35 23.58
C LYS A 16 30.75 17.97 23.47
N ASN A 17 32.01 17.91 23.05
CA ASN A 17 32.73 16.64 22.83
C ASN A 17 31.96 15.65 21.93
N ASN A 18 31.35 16.15 20.86
CA ASN A 18 30.55 15.37 19.90
C ASN A 18 29.26 14.74 20.46
N MET A 19 28.83 15.12 21.66
CA MET A 19 27.57 14.69 22.27
C MET A 19 26.63 15.87 22.46
N VAL A 20 25.33 15.64 22.26
CA VAL A 20 24.30 16.65 22.55
C VAL A 20 24.09 16.70 24.06
N VAL A 21 24.30 17.87 24.65
CA VAL A 21 24.25 18.07 26.10
C VAL A 21 23.04 18.87 26.56
N ARG A 22 22.48 19.73 25.69
CA ARG A 22 21.32 20.58 26.03
C ARG A 22 20.45 20.83 24.81
N VAL A 23 19.16 21.01 25.06
CA VAL A 23 18.18 21.45 24.08
C VAL A 23 17.68 22.84 24.48
N LEU A 24 17.71 23.78 23.53
CA LEU A 24 17.34 25.18 23.73
C LEU A 24 16.07 25.47 22.93
N LYS A 25 15.03 25.92 23.65
CA LYS A 25 13.81 26.49 23.07
C LYS A 25 14.05 27.95 22.67
N SER A 26 13.03 28.68 22.26
CA SER A 26 13.15 30.09 21.92
C SER A 26 13.65 30.92 23.11
N GLY A 27 14.63 31.79 22.88
CA GLY A 27 15.26 32.56 23.95
C GLY A 27 16.70 32.96 23.68
N ASN A 28 17.32 33.58 24.68
CA ASN A 28 18.71 34.02 24.67
C ASN A 28 19.54 33.16 25.61
N TYR A 29 20.64 32.59 25.10
CA TYR A 29 21.48 31.67 25.85
C TYR A 29 22.96 32.03 25.72
N TRP A 30 23.74 31.58 26.70
CA TRP A 30 25.19 31.64 26.68
C TRP A 30 25.77 30.24 26.45
N LEU A 31 26.66 30.14 25.47
CA LEU A 31 27.45 28.94 25.23
C LEU A 31 28.74 29.00 26.06
N GLY A 32 28.99 27.91 26.77
CA GLY A 32 30.21 27.66 27.54
C GLY A 32 31.43 27.40 26.66
N PHE A 33 32.59 27.23 27.30
CA PHE A 33 33.83 26.91 26.58
C PHE A 33 33.76 25.51 25.94
N GLY A 34 34.10 25.42 24.66
CA GLY A 34 34.07 24.18 23.88
C GLY A 34 32.68 23.72 23.43
N GLU A 35 31.62 24.49 23.72
CA GLU A 35 30.26 24.20 23.26
C GLU A 35 30.02 24.76 21.85
N LYS A 36 29.35 23.97 21.01
CA LYS A 36 28.86 24.35 19.69
C LYS A 36 27.33 24.36 19.71
N LEU A 37 26.72 25.21 18.90
CA LEU A 37 25.27 25.26 18.72
C LEU A 37 24.95 24.83 17.29
N GLU A 38 24.06 23.85 17.17
CA GLU A 38 23.38 23.53 15.92
C GLU A 38 21.92 23.96 16.02
N LYS A 39 21.42 24.60 14.97
CA LYS A 39 20.04 25.09 14.92
C LYS A 39 19.25 24.26 13.93
N TYR A 40 18.05 23.88 14.33
CA TYR A 40 17.10 23.18 13.47
C TYR A 40 15.83 24.00 13.35
N THR A 41 15.39 24.24 12.12
CA THR A 41 14.09 24.87 11.90
C THR A 41 13.00 23.82 12.05
N THR A 42 11.98 24.11 12.84
CA THR A 42 10.89 23.18 13.12
C THR A 42 10.05 22.87 11.87
N THR A 43 10.12 23.72 10.84
CA THR A 43 9.42 23.55 9.54
C THR A 43 10.04 22.47 8.65
N HIS A 44 11.26 22.03 8.94
CA HIS A 44 11.94 20.97 8.21
C HIS A 44 11.80 19.64 8.96
N SER A 45 11.99 18.54 8.22
CA SER A 45 11.98 17.20 8.82
C SER A 45 13.06 17.08 9.90
N PHE A 46 12.80 16.26 10.91
CA PHE A 46 13.78 15.95 11.93
C PHE A 46 15.04 15.32 11.30
N PRO A 47 16.25 15.73 11.70
CA PRO A 47 17.50 15.19 11.16
C PRO A 47 17.65 13.69 11.47
N SER A 48 17.87 12.86 10.45
CA SER A 48 17.97 11.41 10.60
C SER A 48 19.35 10.89 11.05
N ASP A 49 20.37 11.76 11.09
CA ASP A 49 21.75 11.42 11.45
C ASP A 49 22.01 11.43 12.97
N ARG A 50 21.00 11.77 13.77
CA ARG A 50 21.12 11.85 15.23
C ARG A 50 20.55 10.61 15.91
N ASN A 51 21.24 10.14 16.95
CA ASN A 51 20.73 9.08 17.81
C ASN A 51 19.58 9.62 18.68
N ILE A 52 18.35 9.21 18.34
CA ILE A 52 17.13 9.66 19.01
C ILE A 52 17.10 9.22 20.48
N ASP A 53 17.57 8.02 20.82
CA ASP A 53 17.57 7.53 22.20
C ASP A 53 18.39 8.43 23.13
N VAL A 54 19.55 8.92 22.65
CA VAL A 54 20.39 9.87 23.39
C VAL A 54 19.66 11.20 23.57
N LEU A 55 18.95 11.68 22.54
CA LEU A 55 18.20 12.93 22.61
C LEU A 55 17.00 12.85 23.55
N LEU A 56 16.31 11.71 23.60
CA LEU A 56 15.17 11.48 24.50
C LEU A 56 15.55 11.45 25.97
N GLN A 57 16.81 11.16 26.30
CA GLN A 57 17.33 11.26 27.67
C GLN A 57 17.54 12.71 28.13
N LEU A 58 17.56 13.68 27.20
CA LEU A 58 17.73 15.09 27.53
C LEU A 58 16.43 15.70 28.03
N ALA A 59 16.51 16.36 29.18
CA ALA A 59 15.38 17.08 29.77
C ALA A 59 14.80 18.10 28.78
N GLY A 60 13.48 18.02 28.55
CA GLY A 60 12.72 18.93 27.70
C GLY A 60 12.76 18.63 26.20
N PHE A 61 13.49 17.60 25.72
CA PHE A 61 13.46 17.21 24.31
C PHE A 61 12.17 16.49 23.93
N SER A 62 11.70 15.56 24.76
CA SER A 62 10.45 14.81 24.53
C SER A 62 9.20 15.71 24.44
N GLU A 63 9.24 16.89 25.06
CA GLU A 63 8.18 17.89 24.96
C GLU A 63 8.14 18.60 23.60
N LEU A 64 9.23 18.53 22.83
CA LEU A 64 9.39 19.24 21.56
C LEU A 64 9.14 18.35 20.33
N VAL A 65 8.98 17.04 20.53
CA VAL A 65 8.81 16.09 19.45
C VAL A 65 7.63 15.16 19.68
N ASP A 66 7.02 14.75 18.57
CA ASP A 66 6.15 13.58 18.49
C ASP A 66 6.97 12.41 17.96
N ILE A 67 6.88 11.28 18.64
CA ILE A 67 7.54 10.02 18.25
C ILE A 67 6.45 9.09 17.77
N VAL A 68 6.63 8.56 16.57
CA VAL A 68 5.72 7.60 15.96
C VAL A 68 6.51 6.33 15.73
N GLU A 69 6.18 5.31 16.51
CA GLU A 69 6.69 3.95 16.33
C GLU A 69 5.73 3.24 15.38
N VAL A 70 6.26 2.73 14.27
CA VAL A 70 5.49 1.97 13.28
C VAL A 70 6.04 0.55 13.25
N GLY A 71 5.20 -0.44 13.56
CA GLY A 71 5.56 -1.85 13.53
C GLY A 71 5.85 -2.36 12.12
N ASP A 72 6.47 -3.55 12.02
CA ASP A 72 6.83 -4.18 10.74
C ASP A 72 5.62 -4.58 9.89
N THR A 73 4.48 -4.80 10.53
CA THR A 73 3.20 -5.09 9.87
C THR A 73 2.28 -3.89 9.83
N GLU A 74 2.79 -2.69 10.09
CA GLU A 74 2.00 -1.48 10.15
C GLU A 74 2.51 -0.44 9.16
N ILE A 75 1.62 0.49 8.81
CA ILE A 75 1.99 1.75 8.19
C ILE A 75 1.36 2.89 8.98
N CYS A 76 1.99 4.06 8.97
CA CYS A 76 1.37 5.25 9.56
C CYS A 76 0.99 6.25 8.48
N LEU A 77 -0.29 6.60 8.43
CA LEU A 77 -0.80 7.71 7.64
C LEU A 77 -0.63 9.01 8.42
N VAL A 78 0.08 9.97 7.84
CA VAL A 78 0.32 11.29 8.43
C VAL A 78 -0.63 12.30 7.81
N PHE A 79 -1.37 13.00 8.65
CA PHE A 79 -2.26 14.07 8.25
C PHE A 79 -1.79 15.39 8.86
N LEU A 80 -1.77 16.45 8.06
CA LEU A 80 -1.48 17.81 8.48
C LEU A 80 -2.74 18.66 8.26
N ASN A 81 -3.29 19.25 9.33
CA ASN A 81 -4.55 20.00 9.27
C ASN A 81 -5.68 19.20 8.57
N ASN A 82 -5.84 17.93 8.95
CA ASN A 82 -6.76 16.94 8.36
C ASN A 82 -6.56 16.58 6.89
N ASN A 83 -5.53 17.10 6.22
CA ASN A 83 -5.17 16.69 4.86
C ASN A 83 -4.08 15.63 4.90
N PHE A 84 -4.22 14.60 4.06
CA PHE A 84 -3.20 13.57 3.95
C PHE A 84 -1.90 14.14 3.39
N GLU A 85 -0.80 13.92 4.11
CA GLU A 85 0.53 14.41 3.75
C GLU A 85 1.39 13.27 3.17
N LYS A 86 1.57 12.19 3.94
CA LYS A 86 2.43 11.07 3.54
C LYS A 86 2.13 9.79 4.33
N THR A 87 2.72 8.68 3.89
CA THR A 87 2.73 7.39 4.58
C THR A 87 4.13 7.11 5.10
N LEU A 88 4.24 6.60 6.32
CA LEU A 88 5.49 6.14 6.93
C LEU A 88 5.54 4.61 6.90
N ALA A 89 6.70 4.08 6.52
CA ALA A 89 7.04 2.67 6.63
C ALA A 89 7.35 2.29 8.10
N SER A 90 7.60 1.00 8.35
CA SER A 90 8.04 0.52 9.65
C SER A 90 9.30 1.23 10.15
N GLY A 91 9.41 1.35 11.46
CA GLY A 91 10.50 2.02 12.16
C GLY A 91 10.05 3.22 12.99
N ARG A 92 11.04 3.88 13.60
CA ARG A 92 10.84 5.04 14.46
C ARG A 92 10.95 6.33 13.68
N HIS A 93 9.89 7.13 13.72
CA HIS A 93 9.83 8.44 13.07
C HIS A 93 9.68 9.54 14.11
N VAL A 94 10.40 10.65 13.93
CA VAL A 94 10.39 11.78 14.86
C VAL A 94 9.95 13.03 14.11
N PHE A 95 9.02 13.76 14.69
CA PHE A 95 8.50 15.01 14.16
C PHE A 95 8.63 16.10 15.21
N TRP A 96 9.00 17.31 14.79
CA TRP A 96 8.89 18.47 15.68
C TRP A 96 7.42 18.76 15.98
N LYS A 97 7.10 19.00 17.24
CA LYS A 97 5.81 19.56 17.66
C LYS A 97 5.74 21.00 17.16
N GLU A 98 5.20 21.19 15.97
CA GLU A 98 4.94 22.50 15.38
C GLU A 98 3.63 23.10 15.95
N LEU A 99 3.36 24.36 15.59
CA LEU A 99 2.03 24.99 15.76
C LEU A 99 0.92 24.34 14.91
N ARG A 100 1.26 23.43 13.99
CA ARG A 100 0.31 22.77 13.09
C ARG A 100 -0.10 21.42 13.65
N GLU A 101 -1.40 21.15 13.64
CA GLU A 101 -1.94 19.89 14.14
C GLU A 101 -1.60 18.75 13.18
N ARG A 102 -0.72 17.84 13.65
CA ARG A 102 -0.45 16.57 12.99
C ARG A 102 -1.26 15.47 13.65
N ARG A 103 -1.88 14.65 12.82
CA ARG A 103 -2.56 13.43 13.25
C ARG A 103 -1.89 12.23 12.61
N PHE A 104 -1.62 11.23 13.43
CA PHE A 104 -1.02 9.97 13.04
C PHE A 104 -2.10 8.89 13.13
N GLN A 105 -2.22 8.07 12.10
CA GLN A 105 -3.17 6.97 12.03
C GLN A 105 -2.41 5.72 11.62
N LEU A 106 -2.24 4.80 12.57
CA LEU A 106 -1.62 3.50 12.31
C LEU A 106 -2.66 2.57 11.68
N GLU A 107 -2.23 1.87 10.64
CA GLU A 107 -3.02 0.87 9.94
C GLU A 107 -2.21 -0.43 9.92
N ASP A 108 -2.85 -1.52 10.36
CA ASP A 108 -2.30 -2.86 10.27
C ASP A 108 -2.49 -3.38 8.83
N ILE A 109 -1.39 -3.83 8.23
CA ILE A 109 -1.33 -4.36 6.87
C ILE A 109 -0.96 -5.85 6.84
N ALA A 110 -0.96 -6.54 7.99
CA ALA A 110 -0.71 -7.99 8.08
C ALA A 110 -1.73 -8.81 7.27
N GLU A 111 -2.98 -8.36 7.28
CA GLU A 111 -4.08 -8.92 6.51
C GLU A 111 -4.28 -8.18 5.19
N ILE A 112 -4.95 -8.80 4.22
CA ILE A 112 -5.16 -8.19 2.90
C ILE A 112 -6.24 -7.10 2.92
N GLU A 113 -7.13 -7.10 3.91
CA GLU A 113 -8.32 -6.26 3.93
C GLU A 113 -7.98 -4.81 4.26
N VAL A 114 -8.45 -3.88 3.42
CA VAL A 114 -8.34 -2.45 3.68
C VAL A 114 -9.55 -2.02 4.51
N PRO A 115 -9.37 -1.36 5.66
CA PRO A 115 -10.48 -0.88 6.48
C PRO A 115 -11.39 0.10 5.74
N ALA A 116 -12.69 0.00 5.99
CA ALA A 116 -13.70 0.87 5.37
C ALA A 116 -13.57 2.36 5.77
N SER A 117 -12.79 2.67 6.80
CA SER A 117 -12.44 4.03 7.21
C SER A 117 -11.59 4.76 6.17
N LEU A 118 -10.84 4.01 5.33
CA LEU A 118 -10.00 4.58 4.29
C LEU A 118 -10.78 4.74 2.99
N ASN A 119 -10.95 5.99 2.57
CA ASN A 119 -11.63 6.26 1.32
C ASN A 119 -10.75 5.91 0.10
N ARG A 120 -11.40 5.63 -1.04
CA ARG A 120 -10.72 5.27 -2.29
C ARG A 120 -9.71 6.31 -2.77
N GLN A 121 -10.02 7.59 -2.61
CA GLN A 121 -9.16 8.69 -3.06
C GLN A 121 -7.82 8.71 -2.32
N LEU A 122 -7.82 8.29 -1.06
CA LEU A 122 -6.64 8.20 -0.22
C LEU A 122 -5.76 7.02 -0.66
N LEU A 123 -6.36 5.86 -0.96
CA LEU A 123 -5.66 4.67 -1.44
C LEU A 123 -4.95 4.90 -2.78
N GLU A 124 -5.45 5.82 -3.60
CA GLU A 124 -4.86 6.20 -4.89
C GLU A 124 -3.75 7.26 -4.78
N LYS A 125 -3.52 7.85 -3.60
CA LYS A 125 -2.41 8.82 -3.39
C LYS A 125 -1.07 8.12 -3.51
N GLN A 126 -0.11 8.77 -4.18
CA GLN A 126 1.19 8.20 -4.53
C GLN A 126 1.94 7.52 -3.38
N SER A 127 1.93 8.11 -2.17
CA SER A 127 2.63 7.56 -1.01
C SER A 127 1.91 6.35 -0.38
N LEU A 128 0.58 6.28 -0.47
CA LEU A 128 -0.19 5.14 0.04
C LEU A 128 -0.36 4.03 -0.99
N SER A 129 -0.50 4.37 -2.27
CA SER A 129 -0.71 3.41 -3.36
C SER A 129 0.45 2.42 -3.51
N TYR A 130 1.66 2.77 -3.02
CA TYR A 130 2.78 1.83 -2.90
C TYR A 130 2.46 0.59 -2.06
N TYR A 131 1.62 0.75 -1.03
CA TYR A 131 1.21 -0.30 -0.09
C TYR A 131 -0.13 -0.93 -0.47
N VAL A 132 -0.73 -0.56 -1.61
CA VAL A 132 -2.06 -1.03 -2.00
C VAL A 132 -1.99 -1.76 -3.33
N ARG A 133 -2.60 -2.94 -3.40
CA ARG A 133 -2.87 -3.66 -4.65
C ARG A 133 -4.27 -3.29 -5.12
N GLN A 134 -4.39 -2.86 -6.37
CA GLN A 134 -5.67 -2.54 -6.99
C GLN A 134 -5.98 -3.56 -8.08
N TYR A 135 -7.18 -4.14 -8.03
CA TYR A 135 -7.67 -5.06 -9.06
C TYR A 135 -9.03 -4.60 -9.56
N LYS A 136 -9.12 -4.41 -10.88
CA LYS A 136 -10.37 -4.07 -11.57
C LYS A 136 -10.98 -5.33 -12.15
N ILE A 137 -12.25 -5.58 -11.88
CA ILE A 137 -13.09 -6.59 -12.55
C ILE A 137 -14.05 -5.85 -13.46
N GLU A 138 -14.01 -6.13 -14.76
CA GLU A 138 -14.84 -5.41 -15.73
C GLU A 138 -16.34 -5.73 -15.56
N PRO A 139 -17.26 -4.87 -16.04
CA PRO A 139 -18.71 -5.07 -15.90
C PRO A 139 -19.24 -6.43 -16.36
N ASN A 140 -18.58 -7.03 -17.35
CA ASN A 140 -18.96 -8.29 -17.96
C ASN A 140 -18.24 -9.50 -17.34
N GLU A 141 -17.33 -9.26 -16.39
CA GLU A 141 -16.52 -10.30 -15.78
C GLU A 141 -17.04 -10.67 -14.39
N LYS A 142 -16.75 -11.91 -14.00
CA LYS A 142 -16.60 -12.30 -12.60
C LYS A 142 -15.19 -12.82 -12.39
N ALA A 143 -14.77 -12.90 -11.14
CA ALA A 143 -13.48 -13.45 -10.82
C ALA A 143 -13.50 -14.34 -9.57
N LEU A 144 -12.60 -15.31 -9.53
CA LEU A 144 -12.28 -16.07 -8.32
C LEU A 144 -11.08 -15.41 -7.63
N LEU A 145 -11.23 -15.12 -6.35
CA LEU A 145 -10.16 -14.64 -5.47
C LEU A 145 -9.47 -15.83 -4.81
N PHE A 146 -8.14 -15.85 -4.91
CA PHE A 146 -7.29 -16.78 -4.18
C PHE A 146 -6.31 -16.01 -3.30
N VAL A 147 -6.18 -16.46 -2.05
CA VAL A 147 -5.21 -15.95 -1.09
C VAL A 147 -4.34 -17.11 -0.63
N ASP A 148 -3.02 -16.99 -0.83
CA ASP A 148 -2.04 -18.05 -0.57
C ASP A 148 -2.42 -19.39 -1.20
N GLY A 149 -2.98 -19.33 -2.41
CA GLY A 149 -3.42 -20.50 -3.19
C GLY A 149 -4.76 -21.10 -2.76
N VAL A 150 -5.39 -20.58 -1.71
CA VAL A 150 -6.71 -21.03 -1.23
C VAL A 150 -7.80 -20.20 -1.88
N PHE A 151 -8.84 -20.85 -2.39
CA PHE A 151 -10.04 -20.17 -2.89
C PHE A 151 -10.79 -19.48 -1.74
N VAL A 152 -11.03 -18.17 -1.87
CA VAL A 152 -11.66 -17.34 -0.82
C VAL A 152 -13.06 -16.90 -1.22
N ASP A 153 -13.23 -16.28 -2.40
CA ASP A 153 -14.52 -15.69 -2.78
C ASP A 153 -14.68 -15.52 -4.30
N ILE A 154 -15.92 -15.26 -4.73
CA ILE A 154 -16.29 -14.87 -6.09
C ILE A 154 -16.54 -13.35 -6.12
N LEU A 155 -15.67 -12.64 -6.83
CA LEU A 155 -15.76 -11.20 -7.02
C LEU A 155 -16.69 -10.86 -8.19
N LYS A 156 -17.50 -9.81 -8.00
CA LYS A 156 -18.33 -9.20 -9.04
C LYS A 156 -17.54 -8.09 -9.75
N SER A 157 -18.16 -7.46 -10.74
CA SER A 157 -17.62 -6.25 -11.34
C SER A 157 -17.41 -5.15 -10.30
N GLY A 158 -16.26 -4.47 -10.39
CA GLY A 158 -15.86 -3.51 -9.36
C GLY A 158 -14.36 -3.27 -9.33
N THR A 159 -13.93 -2.34 -8.48
CA THR A 159 -12.52 -2.14 -8.16
C THR A 159 -12.30 -2.55 -6.71
N TYR A 160 -11.39 -3.48 -6.51
CA TYR A 160 -11.02 -4.01 -5.21
C TYR A 160 -9.64 -3.50 -4.82
N TYR A 161 -9.48 -3.18 -3.54
CA TYR A 161 -8.25 -2.69 -2.94
C TYR A 161 -7.87 -3.61 -1.80
N TRP A 162 -6.62 -4.07 -1.80
CA TRP A 162 -6.05 -4.87 -0.73
C TRP A 162 -4.69 -4.35 -0.34
N TRP A 163 -4.30 -4.55 0.90
CA TRP A 163 -2.94 -4.26 1.33
C TRP A 163 -1.92 -5.13 0.57
N LYS A 164 -0.76 -4.54 0.31
CA LYS A 164 0.39 -5.20 -0.27
C LYS A 164 1.27 -5.73 0.86
N ASN A 165 1.15 -7.03 1.11
CA ASN A 165 1.88 -7.72 2.17
C ASN A 165 2.42 -9.07 1.68
N ALA A 166 2.88 -9.91 2.60
CA ALA A 166 3.45 -11.22 2.30
C ALA A 166 2.42 -12.22 1.71
N LYS A 167 1.11 -12.01 1.93
CA LYS A 167 0.07 -12.88 1.38
C LYS A 167 0.00 -12.72 -0.13
N THR A 168 -0.07 -13.84 -0.82
CA THR A 168 -0.17 -13.87 -2.29
C THR A 168 -1.63 -13.75 -2.70
N ILE A 169 -1.94 -12.75 -3.53
CA ILE A 169 -3.27 -12.57 -4.12
C ILE A 169 -3.21 -13.00 -5.58
N ALA A 170 -4.04 -13.97 -5.95
CA ALA A 170 -4.26 -14.36 -7.33
C ALA A 170 -5.73 -14.20 -7.70
N ILE A 171 -5.98 -13.71 -8.91
CA ILE A 171 -7.32 -13.51 -9.44
C ILE A 171 -7.43 -14.22 -10.78
N SER A 172 -8.42 -15.10 -10.89
CA SER A 172 -8.78 -15.75 -12.15
C SER A 172 -10.11 -15.21 -12.62
N LYS A 173 -10.15 -14.65 -13.84
CA LYS A 173 -11.32 -13.96 -14.38
C LYS A 173 -11.96 -14.74 -15.52
N ALA A 174 -13.25 -14.56 -15.69
CA ALA A 174 -13.97 -15.04 -16.87
C ALA A 174 -15.02 -14.00 -17.31
N ASP A 175 -15.17 -13.85 -18.63
CA ASP A 175 -16.29 -13.13 -19.22
C ASP A 175 -17.57 -13.96 -19.08
N MET A 176 -18.62 -13.34 -18.55
CA MET A 176 -19.89 -13.97 -18.24
C MET A 176 -20.93 -13.79 -19.35
N ARG A 177 -20.58 -13.13 -20.46
CA ARG A 177 -21.44 -12.96 -21.63
C ARG A 177 -21.46 -14.23 -22.49
N VAL A 178 -22.32 -14.21 -23.50
CA VAL A 178 -22.26 -15.20 -24.59
C VAL A 178 -20.98 -14.93 -25.40
N LEU A 179 -20.16 -15.97 -25.51
CA LEU A 179 -18.92 -16.00 -26.26
C LEU A 179 -19.08 -16.88 -27.49
N THR A 180 -18.25 -16.60 -28.50
CA THR A 180 -18.23 -17.35 -29.76
C THR A 180 -16.96 -18.19 -29.82
N LEU A 181 -17.09 -19.47 -30.16
CA LEU A 181 -16.00 -20.39 -30.43
C LEU A 181 -16.10 -20.88 -31.88
N GLU A 182 -15.01 -20.78 -32.63
CA GLU A 182 -14.94 -21.25 -34.01
C GLU A 182 -14.20 -22.59 -34.08
N VAL A 183 -14.83 -23.59 -34.68
CA VAL A 183 -14.24 -24.91 -34.95
C VAL A 183 -14.02 -25.02 -36.46
N VAL A 184 -12.75 -25.02 -36.86
CA VAL A 184 -12.34 -24.94 -38.27
C VAL A 184 -11.61 -26.20 -38.68
N GLY A 185 -11.90 -26.68 -39.89
CA GLY A 185 -11.13 -27.71 -40.57
C GLY A 185 -11.42 -29.13 -40.12
N GLN A 186 -12.65 -29.41 -39.65
CA GLN A 186 -13.03 -30.78 -39.33
C GLN A 186 -13.31 -31.58 -40.60
N GLU A 187 -12.64 -32.72 -40.73
CA GLU A 187 -12.87 -33.67 -41.82
C GLU A 187 -13.64 -34.86 -41.28
N ILE A 188 -14.84 -35.06 -41.78
CA ILE A 188 -15.76 -36.10 -41.33
C ILE A 188 -16.10 -36.98 -42.52
N LEU A 189 -16.11 -38.30 -42.31
CA LEU A 189 -16.63 -39.24 -43.28
C LEU A 189 -18.12 -39.46 -42.99
N SER A 190 -18.98 -39.12 -43.94
CA SER A 190 -20.41 -39.38 -43.82
C SER A 190 -20.72 -40.88 -43.84
N LYS A 191 -21.95 -41.24 -43.45
CA LYS A 191 -22.41 -42.65 -43.42
C LYS A 191 -22.34 -43.33 -44.79
N ASP A 192 -22.51 -42.57 -45.86
CA ASP A 192 -22.40 -43.00 -47.26
C ASP A 192 -20.99 -42.87 -47.84
N LYS A 193 -19.99 -42.62 -46.98
CA LYS A 193 -18.54 -42.55 -47.31
C LYS A 193 -18.13 -41.34 -48.18
N ALA A 194 -18.86 -40.24 -48.11
CA ALA A 194 -18.39 -38.97 -48.66
C ALA A 194 -17.50 -38.26 -47.63
N GLN A 195 -16.35 -37.74 -48.07
CA GLN A 195 -15.49 -36.92 -47.22
C GLN A 195 -16.04 -35.49 -47.20
N ILE A 196 -16.37 -35.00 -46.01
CA ILE A 196 -16.94 -33.66 -45.80
C ILE A 196 -15.97 -32.86 -44.96
N ARG A 197 -15.66 -31.64 -45.40
CA ARG A 197 -14.93 -30.65 -44.61
C ARG A 197 -15.91 -29.61 -44.07
N ILE A 198 -16.01 -29.50 -42.75
CA ILE A 198 -16.96 -28.60 -42.08
C ILE A 198 -16.20 -27.60 -41.21
N ASN A 199 -16.65 -26.35 -41.28
CA ASN A 199 -16.35 -25.31 -40.31
C ASN A 199 -17.67 -24.92 -39.66
N PHE A 200 -17.70 -24.76 -38.35
CA PHE A 200 -18.88 -24.27 -37.66
C PHE A 200 -18.50 -23.38 -36.49
N THR A 201 -19.46 -22.56 -36.09
CA THR A 201 -19.32 -21.63 -35.00
C THR A 201 -20.36 -21.99 -33.95
N LEU A 202 -19.94 -22.02 -32.69
CA LEU A 202 -20.81 -22.27 -31.56
C LEU A 202 -20.75 -21.10 -30.59
N GLN A 203 -21.87 -20.86 -29.92
CA GLN A 203 -21.98 -19.87 -28.88
C GLN A 203 -22.12 -20.57 -27.53
N TYR A 204 -21.40 -20.10 -26.53
CA TYR A 204 -21.47 -20.64 -25.18
C TYR A 204 -21.42 -19.50 -24.16
N GLN A 205 -21.91 -19.76 -22.96
CA GLN A 205 -21.86 -18.82 -21.85
C GLN A 205 -21.43 -19.56 -20.59
N ILE A 206 -20.54 -18.96 -19.82
CA ILE A 206 -20.17 -19.48 -18.50
C ILE A 206 -21.30 -19.18 -17.53
N VAL A 207 -21.94 -20.22 -17.01
CA VAL A 207 -23.01 -20.10 -15.99
C VAL A 207 -22.49 -20.30 -14.57
N ASP A 208 -21.40 -21.06 -14.42
CA ASP A 208 -20.72 -21.35 -13.15
C ASP A 208 -19.21 -21.13 -13.32
N ILE A 209 -18.74 -20.03 -12.74
CA ILE A 209 -17.33 -19.61 -12.82
C ILE A 209 -16.40 -20.50 -11.99
N VAL A 210 -16.88 -21.09 -10.88
CA VAL A 210 -16.07 -22.01 -10.07
C VAL A 210 -15.83 -23.28 -10.87
N LYS A 211 -16.87 -23.82 -11.50
CA LYS A 211 -16.71 -24.98 -12.36
C LYS A 211 -15.79 -24.69 -13.55
N ALA A 212 -15.91 -23.52 -14.17
CA ALA A 212 -15.12 -23.14 -15.34
C ALA A 212 -13.63 -22.90 -15.03
N LEU A 213 -13.31 -22.25 -13.90
CA LEU A 213 -11.95 -21.79 -13.62
C LEU A 213 -11.21 -22.58 -12.53
N LEU A 214 -11.91 -23.24 -11.61
CA LEU A 214 -11.30 -24.00 -10.51
C LEU A 214 -11.38 -25.51 -10.75
N ASN A 215 -12.55 -26.02 -11.13
CA ASN A 215 -12.75 -27.47 -11.27
C ASN A 215 -12.26 -28.02 -12.61
N ASN A 216 -12.19 -27.16 -13.64
CA ASN A 216 -11.75 -27.51 -14.97
C ASN A 216 -10.51 -26.71 -15.36
N LYS A 217 -9.46 -27.41 -15.80
CA LYS A 217 -8.29 -26.79 -16.41
C LYS A 217 -8.57 -26.49 -17.88
N ASP A 218 -8.37 -25.25 -18.32
CA ASP A 218 -8.55 -24.82 -19.72
C ASP A 218 -9.94 -25.19 -20.27
N HIS A 219 -11.01 -24.76 -19.61
CA HIS A 219 -12.39 -25.11 -19.99
C HIS A 219 -12.73 -24.82 -21.47
N GLU A 220 -12.18 -23.76 -22.06
CA GLU A 220 -12.38 -23.45 -23.48
C GLU A 220 -11.77 -24.52 -24.40
N LYS A 221 -10.57 -25.03 -24.08
CA LYS A 221 -9.94 -26.11 -24.85
C LYS A 221 -10.69 -27.42 -24.69
N GLN A 222 -11.21 -27.71 -23.49
CA GLN A 222 -12.04 -28.89 -23.28
C GLN A 222 -13.34 -28.79 -24.09
N LEU A 223 -13.99 -27.62 -24.11
CA LEU A 223 -15.17 -27.39 -24.93
C LEU A 223 -14.84 -27.56 -26.42
N TYR A 224 -13.73 -26.99 -26.90
CA TYR A 224 -13.27 -27.16 -28.27
C TYR A 224 -13.08 -28.65 -28.62
N SER A 225 -12.38 -29.39 -27.76
CA SER A 225 -12.11 -30.82 -27.96
C SER A 225 -13.36 -31.69 -27.91
N LEU A 226 -14.42 -31.28 -27.20
CA LEU A 226 -15.69 -32.00 -27.16
C LEU A 226 -16.53 -31.80 -28.43
N MET A 227 -16.26 -30.73 -29.18
CA MET A 227 -16.98 -30.38 -30.40
C MET A 227 -16.32 -30.94 -31.67
N GLN A 228 -15.05 -31.33 -31.58
CA GLN A 228 -14.33 -32.08 -32.61
C GLN A 228 -14.85 -33.53 -32.68
#